data_AF-A0A914UTY0-F1
#
_entry.id   AF-A0A914UTY0-F1
#
_cell.length_a   1.000
_cell.length_b   1.000
_cell.length_c   1.000
_cell.angle_alpha   90.00
_cell.angle_beta   90.00
_cell.angle_gamma   90.00
#
_symmetry.space_group_name_H-M   'P 1'
#
loop_
_entity.id
_entity.type
_entity.pdbx_description
1 polymer ?
#
loop_
_entity_poly.entity_id
_entity_poly.type
_entity_poly.pdbx_seq_one_letter_code
_entity_poly.pdbx_strand_id
1 'polypeptide(L)'
;MNDLKVHGDNGSSVARLVRDACTDQLRLPRLEGLTPIQMTLEIGLEKFRRDYVDAFGTSGLLANCALLQPLFRTEDSPEDQAEALRPLHASFEVVTICQNFLKLPVHKLTAIAREVLHRFCYKRDQPYEDLSFELQVGVTDVPSAILEITSPLTWSIESTFKQANATVARSAVHFRRQPLCSFAAYKLEPTDDSQSSKSSSEFYYCTQFTESFIHLR
;
A
#
# COMPACT_ATOMS: atom_id res chain seq x y z
N MET A 1 11.43 40.06 18.68
CA MET A 1 10.12 39.65 18.10
C MET A 1 10.45 38.51 17.16
N ASN A 2 10.20 37.28 17.61
CA ASN A 2 10.73 36.08 16.95
C ASN A 2 10.11 35.92 15.55
N ASP A 3 10.96 35.66 14.56
CA ASP A 3 10.65 35.39 13.15
C ASP A 3 9.56 34.30 13.05
N LEU A 4 8.29 34.70 12.91
CA LEU A 4 7.21 33.77 12.55
C LEU A 4 7.37 33.43 11.07
N LYS A 5 8.17 32.39 10.78
CA LYS A 5 8.44 31.98 9.40
C LYS A 5 7.35 31.05 8.90
N VAL A 6 6.46 31.61 8.09
CA VAL A 6 5.54 30.85 7.24
C VAL A 6 6.14 30.75 5.85
N HIS A 7 6.08 29.57 5.26
CA HIS A 7 6.54 29.36 3.89
C HIS A 7 5.73 30.20 2.90
N GLY A 8 6.41 30.80 1.91
CA GLY A 8 5.79 31.76 0.98
C GLY A 8 4.69 31.16 0.09
N ASP A 9 4.75 29.86 -0.18
CA ASP A 9 3.77 29.11 -0.96
C ASP A 9 2.62 28.53 -0.12
N ASN A 10 2.59 28.77 1.20
CA ASN A 10 1.51 28.29 2.06
C ASN A 10 0.21 29.11 1.84
N GLY A 11 -0.78 28.48 1.21
CA GLY A 11 -2.07 29.08 0.88
C GLY A 11 -3.12 29.04 2.00
N SER A 12 -2.85 28.39 3.14
CA SER A 12 -3.84 28.24 4.21
C SER A 12 -4.32 29.57 4.76
N SER A 13 -5.55 29.59 5.26
CA SER A 13 -6.16 30.76 5.90
C SER A 13 -5.32 31.24 7.09
N VAL A 14 -4.76 30.33 7.88
CA VAL A 14 -3.87 30.70 9.00
C VAL A 14 -2.55 31.31 8.51
N ALA A 15 -1.96 30.80 7.44
CA ALA A 15 -0.77 31.40 6.84
C ALA A 15 -1.03 32.82 6.31
N ARG A 16 -2.23 33.10 5.80
CA ARG A 16 -2.67 34.45 5.44
C ARG A 16 -2.80 35.34 6.68
N LEU A 17 -3.47 34.86 7.73
CA LEU A 17 -3.61 35.61 8.99
C LEU A 17 -2.27 35.98 9.62
N VAL A 18 -1.29 35.06 9.60
CA VAL A 18 0.07 35.37 10.08
C VAL A 18 0.71 36.47 9.24
N ARG A 19 0.61 36.40 7.91
CA ARG A 19 1.16 37.43 7.02
C ARG A 19 0.49 38.77 7.24
N ASP A 20 -0.83 38.80 7.38
CA ASP A 20 -1.60 40.02 7.65
C ASP A 20 -1.27 40.61 9.04
N ALA A 21 -0.95 39.76 10.03
CA ALA A 21 -0.46 40.19 11.33
C ALA A 21 0.93 40.82 11.26
N CYS A 22 1.79 40.37 10.34
CA CYS A 22 3.10 40.99 10.11
C CYS A 22 3.02 42.35 9.39
N THR A 23 1.92 42.64 8.71
CA THR A 23 1.71 43.89 7.95
C THR A 23 0.71 44.85 8.62
N ASP A 24 0.33 44.60 9.88
CA ASP A 24 -0.70 45.35 10.63
C ASP A 24 -2.06 45.45 9.90
N GLN A 25 -2.36 44.50 9.00
CA GLN A 25 -3.63 44.41 8.27
C GLN A 25 -4.52 43.26 8.76
N LEU A 26 -4.22 42.70 9.93
CA LEU A 26 -4.91 41.55 10.49
C LEU A 26 -6.41 41.81 10.66
N ARG A 27 -7.21 41.01 9.94
CA ARG A 27 -8.65 40.89 10.13
C ARG A 27 -8.96 39.50 10.65
N LEU A 28 -9.39 39.42 11.91
CA LEU A 28 -9.74 38.14 12.52
C LEU A 28 -11.00 37.57 11.86
N PRO A 29 -10.98 36.29 11.45
CA PRO A 29 -12.18 35.65 10.93
C PRO A 29 -13.17 35.43 12.06
N ARG A 30 -14.46 35.36 11.71
CA ARG A 30 -15.49 34.88 12.64
C ARG A 30 -15.36 33.38 12.78
N LEU A 31 -15.07 32.89 13.98
CA LEU A 31 -14.92 31.48 14.29
C LEU A 31 -16.29 30.81 14.57
N GLU A 32 -17.22 30.98 13.63
CA GLU A 32 -18.58 30.42 13.70
C GLU A 32 -18.73 29.29 12.67
N GLY A 33 -19.65 28.36 12.94
CA GLY A 33 -19.92 27.22 12.05
C GLY A 33 -18.71 26.31 11.85
N LEU A 34 -18.42 25.96 10.59
CA LEU A 34 -17.33 25.05 10.21
C LEU A 34 -15.98 25.76 10.01
N THR A 35 -15.93 27.09 10.13
CA THR A 35 -14.72 27.89 9.87
C THR A 35 -13.48 27.38 10.63
N PRO A 36 -13.54 27.08 11.95
CA PRO A 36 -12.37 26.58 12.68
C PRO A 36 -11.88 25.20 12.18
N ILE A 37 -12.82 24.35 11.76
CA ILE A 37 -12.52 23.00 11.25
C ILE A 37 -11.83 23.12 9.89
N GLN A 38 -12.37 23.94 8.99
CA GLN A 38 -11.78 24.17 7.67
C GLN A 38 -10.37 24.77 7.77
N MET A 39 -10.16 25.75 8.66
CA MET A 39 -8.83 26.30 8.93
C MET A 39 -7.84 25.24 9.42
N THR A 40 -8.29 24.34 10.30
CA THR A 40 -7.47 23.24 10.82
C THR A 40 -7.15 22.22 9.71
N LEU A 41 -8.12 21.91 8.86
CA LEU A 41 -7.95 21.01 7.72
C LEU A 41 -6.91 21.56 6.73
N GLU A 42 -7.00 22.85 6.36
CA GLU A 42 -6.02 23.52 5.49
C GLU A 42 -4.59 23.46 6.06
N ILE A 43 -4.42 23.65 7.38
CA ILE A 43 -3.11 23.49 8.04
C ILE A 43 -2.61 22.04 7.92
N GLY A 44 -3.49 21.07 8.16
CA GLY A 44 -3.17 19.65 8.06
C GLY A 44 -2.74 19.27 6.65
N LEU A 45 -3.51 19.67 5.64
CA LEU A 45 -3.20 19.43 4.22
C LEU A 45 -1.85 19.99 3.82
N GLU A 46 -1.56 21.23 4.21
CA GLU A 46 -0.29 21.87 3.90
C GLU A 46 0.89 21.20 4.59
N LYS A 47 0.70 20.75 5.83
CA LYS A 47 1.70 19.95 6.55
C LYS A 47 1.94 18.63 5.82
N PHE A 48 0.88 17.85 5.54
CA PHE A 48 1.00 16.56 4.88
C PHE A 48 1.65 16.68 3.51
N ARG A 49 1.31 17.71 2.73
CA ARG A 49 1.94 18.01 1.45
C ARG A 49 3.46 18.07 1.56
N ARG A 50 3.95 18.83 2.54
CA ARG A 50 5.39 18.98 2.80
C ARG A 50 6.00 17.70 3.31
N ASP A 51 5.35 17.07 4.30
CA ASP A 51 5.83 15.82 4.89
C ASP A 51 5.98 14.72 3.82
N TYR A 52 5.05 14.59 2.86
CA TYR A 52 5.18 13.64 1.75
C TYR A 52 6.29 14.02 0.77
N VAL A 53 6.39 15.29 0.37
CA VAL A 53 7.48 15.74 -0.51
C VAL A 53 8.83 15.45 0.13
N ASP A 54 8.99 15.76 1.41
CA ASP A 54 10.22 15.52 2.16
C ASP A 54 10.47 14.03 2.39
N ALA A 55 9.43 13.24 2.70
CA ALA A 55 9.55 11.81 2.91
C ALA A 55 9.98 11.08 1.64
N PHE A 56 9.32 11.31 0.50
CA PHE A 56 9.69 10.70 -0.79
C PHE A 56 11.07 11.16 -1.28
N GLY A 57 11.44 12.42 -1.00
CA GLY A 57 12.75 12.97 -1.35
C GLY A 57 13.88 12.38 -0.50
N THR A 58 13.75 12.45 0.83
CA THR A 58 14.77 12.00 1.79
C THR A 58 15.01 10.50 1.73
N SER A 59 13.96 9.71 1.48
CA SER A 59 14.06 8.26 1.30
C SER A 59 14.68 7.83 -0.04
N GLY A 60 14.90 8.77 -0.97
CA GLY A 60 15.38 8.49 -2.32
C GLY A 60 14.37 7.75 -3.20
N LEU A 61 13.10 7.68 -2.77
CA LEU A 61 12.06 6.95 -3.49
C LEU A 61 11.65 7.66 -4.78
N LEU A 62 11.74 8.99 -4.83
CA LEU A 62 11.55 9.76 -6.06
C LEU A 62 12.78 10.60 -6.39
N ALA A 63 13.25 10.50 -7.64
CA ALA A 63 14.31 11.35 -8.16
C ALA A 63 13.87 12.81 -8.36
N ASN A 64 12.56 13.03 -8.57
CA ASN A 64 11.98 14.37 -8.71
C ASN A 64 10.65 14.45 -7.95
N CYS A 65 10.65 15.16 -6.83
CA CYS A 65 9.44 15.34 -6.01
C CYS A 65 8.41 16.27 -6.66
N ALA A 66 8.74 16.98 -7.74
CA ALA A 66 7.76 17.74 -8.51
C ALA A 66 6.65 16.84 -9.10
N LEU A 67 6.92 15.54 -9.25
CA LEU A 67 5.92 14.55 -9.67
C LEU A 67 4.76 14.41 -8.68
N LEU A 68 4.94 14.81 -7.42
CA LEU A 68 3.89 14.78 -6.40
C LEU A 68 2.96 16.00 -6.47
N GLN A 69 3.41 17.13 -7.04
CA GLN A 69 2.63 18.37 -7.02
C GLN A 69 1.21 18.23 -7.60
N PRO A 70 1.00 17.53 -8.74
CA PRO A 70 -0.35 17.33 -9.28
C PRO A 70 -1.27 16.51 -8.37
N LEU A 71 -0.71 15.72 -7.44
CA LEU A 71 -1.48 14.83 -6.57
C LEU A 71 -2.17 15.57 -5.42
N PHE A 72 -1.65 16.74 -5.03
CA PHE A 72 -2.19 17.51 -3.91
C PHE A 72 -3.40 18.38 -4.27
N ARG A 73 -3.75 18.49 -5.57
CA ARG A 73 -4.97 19.13 -6.09
C ARG A 73 -5.35 20.44 -5.39
N THR A 74 -4.42 21.38 -5.34
CA THR A 74 -4.55 22.63 -4.57
C THR A 74 -5.72 23.54 -4.98
N GLU A 75 -6.37 23.25 -6.12
CA GLU A 75 -7.55 23.97 -6.62
C GLU A 75 -8.88 23.37 -6.16
N ASP A 76 -8.88 22.12 -5.66
CA ASP A 76 -10.07 21.41 -5.20
C ASP A 76 -10.49 21.86 -3.78
N SER A 77 -11.67 21.43 -3.33
CA SER A 77 -12.11 21.65 -1.94
C SER A 77 -11.13 21.00 -0.93
N PRO A 78 -10.97 21.55 0.29
CA PRO A 78 -10.12 20.93 1.32
C PRO A 78 -10.49 19.47 1.61
N GLU A 79 -11.77 19.12 1.53
CA GLU A 79 -12.28 17.78 1.71
C GLU A 79 -11.82 16.83 0.59
N ASP A 80 -11.91 17.26 -0.66
CA ASP A 80 -11.43 16.49 -1.82
C ASP A 80 -9.90 16.33 -1.80
N GLN A 81 -9.18 17.36 -1.38
CA GLN A 81 -7.74 17.31 -1.17
C GLN A 81 -7.38 16.28 -0.09
N ALA A 82 -8.13 16.24 1.02
CA ALA A 82 -7.91 15.27 2.08
C ALA A 82 -8.17 13.84 1.62
N GLU A 83 -9.21 13.63 0.80
CA GLU A 83 -9.51 12.32 0.24
C GLU A 83 -8.40 11.87 -0.75
N ALA A 84 -7.85 12.80 -1.53
CA ALA A 84 -6.73 12.52 -2.43
C ALA A 84 -5.43 12.12 -1.70
N LEU A 85 -5.28 12.46 -0.41
CA LEU A 85 -4.12 12.03 0.39
C LEU A 85 -4.15 10.53 0.71
N ARG A 86 -5.31 9.87 0.73
CA ARG A 86 -5.40 8.44 1.07
C ARG A 86 -4.63 7.54 0.10
N PRO A 87 -4.88 7.60 -1.23
CA PRO A 87 -4.11 6.79 -2.18
C PRO A 87 -2.63 7.18 -2.20
N LEU A 88 -2.29 8.45 -1.94
CA LEU A 88 -0.90 8.89 -1.81
C LEU A 88 -0.21 8.24 -0.60
N HIS A 89 -0.88 8.21 0.56
CA HIS A 89 -0.37 7.55 1.76
C HIS A 89 -0.16 6.05 1.53
N ALA A 90 -1.18 5.36 1.00
CA ALA A 90 -1.08 3.94 0.68
C ALA A 90 0.07 3.66 -0.30
N SER A 91 0.30 4.55 -1.27
CA SER A 91 1.43 4.43 -2.18
C SER A 91 2.77 4.52 -1.44
N PHE A 92 2.91 5.47 -0.52
CA PHE A 92 4.11 5.62 0.29
C PHE A 92 4.34 4.40 1.18
N GLU A 93 3.30 3.87 1.83
CA GLU A 93 3.39 2.68 2.68
C GLU A 93 3.87 1.46 1.89
N VAL A 94 3.27 1.17 0.74
CA VAL A 94 3.66 0.04 -0.12
C VAL A 94 5.14 0.10 -0.50
N VAL A 95 5.60 1.28 -0.92
CA VAL A 95 6.99 1.47 -1.34
C VAL A 95 7.94 1.36 -0.14
N THR A 96 7.54 1.89 1.02
CA THR A 96 8.31 1.79 2.27
C THR A 96 8.41 0.35 2.74
N ILE A 97 7.34 -0.44 2.63
CA ILE A 97 7.37 -1.88 2.88
C ILE A 97 8.36 -2.56 1.94
N CYS A 98 8.32 -2.26 0.64
CA CYS A 98 9.29 -2.81 -0.31
C CYS A 98 10.74 -2.44 0.07
N GLN A 99 10.99 -1.19 0.47
CA GLN A 99 12.31 -0.72 0.90
C GLN A 99 12.81 -1.42 2.17
N ASN A 100 11.91 -1.71 3.12
CA ASN A 100 12.26 -2.32 4.40
C ASN A 100 12.44 -3.83 4.33
N PHE A 101 11.64 -4.51 3.49
CA PHE A 101 11.62 -5.98 3.41
C PHE A 101 12.39 -6.54 2.22
N LEU A 102 12.78 -5.72 1.23
CA LEU A 102 13.55 -6.15 0.07
C LEU A 102 14.87 -5.37 -0.02
N LYS A 103 15.90 -6.04 -0.52
CA LYS A 103 17.23 -5.46 -0.79
C LYS A 103 17.30 -4.90 -2.21
N LEU A 104 16.34 -4.05 -2.56
CA LEU A 104 16.25 -3.49 -3.90
C LEU A 104 17.21 -2.29 -4.05
N PRO A 105 17.90 -2.16 -5.19
CA PRO A 105 18.64 -0.95 -5.51
C PRO A 105 17.69 0.23 -5.72
N VAL A 106 18.17 1.45 -5.43
CA VAL A 106 17.37 2.69 -5.48
C VAL A 106 16.60 2.86 -6.79
N HIS A 107 17.21 2.58 -7.94
CA HIS A 107 16.53 2.73 -9.24
C HIS A 107 15.31 1.80 -9.40
N LYS A 108 15.33 0.59 -8.82
CA LYS A 108 14.16 -0.31 -8.82
C LYS A 108 13.08 0.23 -7.86
N LEU A 109 13.47 0.71 -6.68
CA LEU A 109 12.54 1.35 -5.75
C LEU A 109 11.86 2.58 -6.37
N THR A 110 12.61 3.42 -7.11
CA THR A 110 12.03 4.55 -7.84
C THR A 110 11.05 4.11 -8.93
N ALA A 111 11.35 3.03 -9.66
CA ALA A 111 10.42 2.48 -10.65
C ALA A 111 9.13 1.99 -9.99
N ILE A 112 9.23 1.29 -8.85
CA ILE A 112 8.08 0.83 -8.06
C ILE A 112 7.26 2.02 -7.56
N ALA A 113 7.92 3.03 -6.98
CA ALA A 113 7.24 4.23 -6.48
C ALA A 113 6.42 4.91 -7.57
N ARG A 114 6.98 5.06 -8.77
CA ARG A 114 6.28 5.64 -9.92
C ARG A 114 5.09 4.79 -10.36
N GLU A 115 5.23 3.48 -10.43
CA GLU A 115 4.15 2.58 -10.85
C GLU A 115 3.02 2.56 -9.82
N VAL A 116 3.34 2.47 -8.53
CA VAL A 116 2.34 2.48 -7.45
C VAL A 116 1.59 3.81 -7.43
N LEU A 117 2.30 4.95 -7.48
CA LEU A 117 1.67 6.27 -7.55
C LEU A 117 0.78 6.40 -8.80
N HIS A 118 1.24 5.92 -9.95
CA HIS A 118 0.45 5.92 -11.18
C HIS A 118 -0.85 5.12 -11.00
N ARG A 119 -0.75 3.91 -10.44
CA ARG A 119 -1.88 3.00 -10.30
C ARG A 119 -2.87 3.45 -9.22
N PHE A 120 -2.40 3.95 -8.09
CA PHE A 120 -3.25 4.30 -6.95
C PHE A 120 -3.84 5.71 -7.09
N CYS A 121 -3.09 6.66 -7.66
CA CYS A 121 -3.52 8.06 -7.70
C CYS A 121 -4.13 8.49 -9.05
N TYR A 122 -3.77 7.86 -10.18
CA TYR A 122 -4.23 8.28 -11.51
C TYR A 122 -5.24 7.32 -12.15
N LYS A 123 -5.13 6.01 -11.93
CA LYS A 123 -6.13 5.03 -12.39
C LYS A 123 -7.26 4.89 -11.36
N ARG A 124 -8.35 5.63 -11.57
CA ARG A 124 -9.54 5.60 -10.70
C ARG A 124 -10.63 4.60 -11.13
N ASP A 125 -10.33 3.70 -12.06
CA ASP A 125 -11.31 2.73 -12.54
C ASP A 125 -11.73 1.74 -11.43
N GLN A 126 -10.91 1.59 -10.39
CA GLN A 126 -11.16 0.75 -9.21
C GLN A 126 -10.72 1.48 -7.93
N PRO A 127 -11.36 1.19 -6.77
CA PRO A 127 -10.89 1.66 -5.46
C PRO A 127 -9.46 1.19 -5.22
N TYR A 128 -8.60 2.04 -4.66
CA TYR A 128 -7.20 1.67 -4.46
C TYR A 128 -7.03 0.56 -3.41
N GLU A 129 -8.01 0.39 -2.53
CA GLU A 129 -8.08 -0.67 -1.53
C GLU A 129 -8.19 -2.08 -2.16
N ASP A 130 -8.78 -2.17 -3.34
CA ASP A 130 -8.98 -3.44 -4.06
C ASP A 130 -7.84 -3.72 -5.06
N LEU A 131 -6.89 -2.79 -5.21
CA LEU A 131 -5.79 -2.93 -6.16
C LEU A 131 -4.75 -3.91 -5.63
N SER A 132 -4.60 -5.03 -6.33
CA SER A 132 -3.40 -5.87 -6.24
C SER A 132 -2.31 -5.33 -7.18
N PHE A 133 -1.06 -5.38 -6.71
CA PHE A 133 0.12 -5.12 -7.53
C PHE A 133 1.05 -6.34 -7.45
N GLU A 134 1.68 -6.66 -8.58
CA GLU A 134 2.68 -7.71 -8.67
C GLU A 134 4.02 -7.07 -8.99
N LEU A 135 5.04 -7.45 -8.22
CA LEU A 135 6.40 -6.97 -8.42
C LEU A 135 7.31 -8.15 -8.75
N GLN A 136 7.96 -8.07 -9.91
CA GLN A 136 9.01 -9.02 -10.27
C GLN A 136 10.28 -8.68 -9.48
N VAL A 137 10.66 -9.55 -8.54
CA VAL A 137 11.86 -9.43 -7.71
C VAL A 137 12.83 -10.57 -8.00
N GLY A 138 14.13 -10.28 -8.03
CA GLY A 138 15.12 -11.33 -8.08
C GLY A 138 15.21 -12.05 -6.74
N VAL A 139 15.51 -13.35 -6.73
CA VAL A 139 15.69 -14.11 -5.46
C VAL A 139 16.78 -13.47 -4.59
N THR A 140 17.82 -12.91 -5.20
CA THR A 140 18.91 -12.18 -4.50
C THR A 140 18.45 -10.87 -3.86
N ASP A 141 17.36 -10.28 -4.34
CA ASP A 141 16.79 -9.06 -3.79
C ASP A 141 15.94 -9.37 -2.53
N VAL A 142 15.66 -10.64 -2.24
CA VAL A 142 14.91 -11.08 -1.07
C VAL A 142 15.88 -11.45 0.06
N PRO A 143 15.76 -10.86 1.26
CA PRO A 143 16.55 -11.28 2.43
C PRO A 143 16.41 -12.78 2.72
N SER A 144 17.51 -13.43 3.10
CA SER A 144 17.51 -14.86 3.45
C SER A 144 16.54 -15.19 4.57
N ALA A 145 16.36 -14.29 5.55
CA ALA A 145 15.37 -14.45 6.62
C ALA A 145 13.92 -14.64 6.13
N ILE A 146 13.57 -14.15 4.93
CA ILE A 146 12.26 -14.37 4.30
C ILE A 146 12.26 -15.70 3.53
N LEU A 147 13.38 -16.07 2.91
CA LEU A 147 13.49 -17.31 2.14
C LEU A 147 13.59 -18.56 3.04
N GLU A 148 14.20 -18.40 4.21
CA GLU A 148 14.40 -19.45 5.22
C GLU A 148 13.17 -19.64 6.12
N ILE A 149 12.02 -19.04 5.78
CA ILE A 149 10.77 -19.23 6.52
C ILE A 149 10.43 -20.72 6.51
N THR A 150 10.46 -21.32 7.71
CA THR A 150 10.23 -22.75 7.92
C THR A 150 8.78 -23.15 7.70
N SER A 151 7.85 -22.20 7.77
CA SER A 151 6.42 -22.44 7.75
C SER A 151 5.70 -21.50 6.76
N PRO A 152 5.75 -21.80 5.45
CA PRO A 152 5.10 -20.95 4.45
C PRO A 152 3.58 -20.92 4.67
N LEU A 153 2.96 -19.78 4.37
CA LEU A 153 1.50 -19.64 4.42
C LEU A 153 0.82 -20.56 3.40
N THR A 154 1.44 -20.68 2.22
CA THR A 154 1.04 -21.57 1.13
C THR A 154 2.26 -22.30 0.62
N TRP A 155 2.18 -23.62 0.52
CA TRP A 155 3.09 -24.43 -0.26
C TRP A 155 2.31 -25.08 -1.39
N SER A 156 2.85 -25.07 -2.61
CA SER A 156 2.15 -25.66 -3.74
C SER A 156 3.11 -26.30 -4.73
N ILE A 157 2.68 -27.43 -5.29
CA ILE A 157 3.35 -28.10 -6.39
C ILE A 157 2.36 -28.24 -7.55
N GLU A 158 2.80 -27.87 -8.75
CA GLU A 158 2.05 -28.06 -9.98
C GLU A 158 2.84 -28.96 -10.92
N SER A 159 2.17 -29.99 -11.43
CA SER A 159 2.70 -30.93 -12.42
C SER A 159 1.89 -30.84 -13.70
N THR A 160 2.56 -30.57 -14.81
CA THR A 160 1.96 -30.54 -16.14
C THR A 160 2.39 -31.75 -16.94
N PHE A 161 1.43 -32.52 -17.45
CA PHE A 161 1.66 -33.70 -18.27
C PHE A 161 1.48 -33.34 -19.75
N LYS A 162 2.48 -33.64 -20.58
CA LYS A 162 2.47 -33.34 -22.02
C LYS A 162 2.66 -34.62 -22.84
N GLN A 163 1.93 -34.71 -23.95
CA GLN A 163 2.09 -35.73 -24.98
C GLN A 163 2.21 -35.04 -26.34
N ALA A 164 3.29 -35.31 -27.09
CA ALA A 164 3.54 -34.71 -28.41
C ALA A 164 3.37 -33.16 -28.43
N ASN A 165 3.93 -32.48 -27.42
CA ASN A 165 3.82 -31.03 -27.16
C ASN A 165 2.42 -30.50 -26.77
N ALA A 166 1.38 -31.33 -26.77
CA ALA A 166 0.07 -30.96 -26.23
C ALA A 166 0.01 -31.27 -24.73
N THR A 167 -0.52 -30.34 -23.94
CA THR A 167 -0.81 -30.59 -22.51
C THR A 167 -2.05 -31.47 -22.41
N VAL A 168 -1.89 -32.66 -21.83
CA VAL A 168 -2.97 -33.66 -21.69
C VAL A 168 -3.60 -33.65 -20.31
N ALA A 169 -2.85 -33.26 -19.28
CA ALA A 169 -3.36 -33.11 -17.92
C ALA A 169 -2.52 -32.13 -17.11
N ARG A 170 -3.13 -31.56 -16.07
CA ARG A 170 -2.43 -30.82 -15.00
C ARG A 170 -2.91 -31.33 -13.65
N SER A 171 -2.01 -31.41 -12.70
CA SER A 171 -2.37 -31.68 -11.31
C SER A 171 -1.62 -30.71 -10.41
N ALA A 172 -2.35 -30.08 -9.49
CA ALA A 172 -1.79 -29.18 -8.50
C ALA A 172 -2.22 -29.60 -7.10
N VAL A 173 -1.31 -29.51 -6.15
CA VAL A 173 -1.57 -29.73 -4.73
C VAL A 173 -1.14 -28.49 -3.97
N HIS A 174 -2.04 -27.92 -3.18
CA HIS A 174 -1.81 -26.75 -2.36
C HIS A 174 -2.01 -27.09 -0.88
N PHE A 175 -1.05 -26.70 -0.06
CA PHE A 175 -1.09 -26.79 1.39
C PHE A 175 -1.15 -25.37 1.94
N ARG A 176 -2.17 -25.06 2.74
CA ARG A 176 -2.39 -23.72 3.29
C ARG A 176 -2.77 -23.77 4.76
N ARG A 177 -2.46 -22.72 5.52
CA ARG A 177 -2.94 -22.57 6.90
C ARG A 177 -4.42 -22.18 7.00
N GLN A 178 -5.00 -21.72 5.90
CA GLN A 178 -6.41 -21.35 5.79
C GLN A 178 -7.04 -22.09 4.61
N PRO A 179 -8.34 -22.42 4.69
CA PRO A 179 -9.03 -23.11 3.62
C PRO A 179 -9.06 -22.23 2.36
N LEU A 180 -8.74 -22.82 1.21
CA LEU A 180 -8.71 -22.11 -0.07
C LEU A 180 -10.11 -21.60 -0.49
N CYS A 181 -11.14 -22.35 -0.09
CA CYS A 181 -12.53 -22.01 -0.31
C CYS A 181 -13.20 -21.77 1.05
N SER A 182 -13.72 -20.57 1.28
CA SER A 182 -14.37 -20.19 2.54
C SER A 182 -15.55 -21.09 2.90
N PHE A 183 -16.29 -21.60 1.91
CA PHE A 183 -17.39 -22.55 2.12
C PHE A 183 -16.91 -23.95 2.54
N ALA A 184 -15.66 -24.29 2.29
CA ALA A 184 -15.04 -25.56 2.69
C ALA A 184 -14.33 -25.45 4.06
N ALA A 185 -14.49 -24.33 4.76
CA ALA A 185 -14.00 -24.16 6.12
C ALA A 185 -14.83 -25.03 7.09
N TYR A 186 -14.46 -26.31 7.23
CA TYR A 186 -15.02 -27.15 8.28
C TYR A 186 -14.54 -26.61 9.64
N LYS A 187 -15.46 -26.37 10.58
CA LYS A 187 -15.10 -26.13 11.98
C LYS A 187 -14.54 -27.44 12.55
N LEU A 188 -13.22 -27.59 12.50
CA LEU A 188 -12.53 -28.54 13.35
C LEU A 188 -12.58 -27.98 14.77
N GLU A 189 -13.65 -28.26 15.50
CA GLU A 189 -13.60 -28.04 16.95
C GLU A 189 -12.57 -29.01 17.53
N PRO A 190 -11.63 -28.53 18.35
CA PRO A 190 -10.70 -29.43 19.02
C PRO A 190 -11.54 -30.35 19.91
N THR A 191 -11.51 -31.65 19.61
CA THR A 191 -12.12 -32.66 20.47
C THR A 191 -11.27 -32.67 21.74
N ASP A 192 -11.82 -32.06 22.79
CA ASP A 192 -11.18 -31.89 24.09
C ASP A 192 -11.14 -33.25 24.78
N ASP A 193 -10.15 -34.08 24.43
CA ASP A 193 -9.84 -35.28 25.19
C ASP A 193 -8.33 -35.48 25.27
N SER A 194 -7.88 -35.44 26.53
CA SER A 194 -6.57 -35.81 27.08
C SER A 194 -5.44 -34.77 27.06
N GLN A 195 -5.15 -34.31 28.28
CA GLN A 195 -3.96 -33.60 28.71
C GLN A 195 -2.68 -34.28 28.23
N SER A 196 -1.94 -33.65 27.32
CA SER A 196 -0.47 -33.70 27.30
C SER A 196 0.07 -32.48 26.54
N SER A 197 1.10 -31.85 27.13
CA SER A 197 1.96 -30.78 26.58
C SER A 197 1.50 -30.11 25.28
N LYS A 198 1.01 -28.86 25.38
CA LYS A 198 0.73 -27.96 24.24
C LYS A 198 1.99 -27.72 23.38
N SER A 199 2.28 -28.61 22.45
CA SER A 199 2.79 -28.18 21.15
C SER A 199 1.57 -27.77 20.35
N SER A 200 1.48 -26.49 19.97
CA SER A 200 0.46 -26.07 19.00
C SER A 200 0.68 -26.87 17.72
N SER A 201 -0.10 -27.94 17.52
CA SER A 201 -0.06 -28.71 16.27
C SER A 201 -0.54 -27.78 15.16
N GLU A 202 0.38 -27.35 14.30
CA GLU A 202 0.02 -26.56 13.12
C GLU A 202 -0.71 -27.47 12.12
N PHE A 203 -2.00 -27.22 11.92
CA PHE A 203 -2.79 -27.93 10.91
C PHE A 203 -2.74 -27.19 9.58
N TYR A 204 -2.65 -27.94 8.48
CA TYR A 204 -2.68 -27.42 7.11
C TYR A 204 -3.88 -28.02 6.35
N TYR A 205 -4.58 -27.17 5.61
CA TYR A 205 -5.57 -27.58 4.62
C TYR A 205 -4.85 -28.02 3.35
N CYS A 206 -5.14 -29.23 2.88
CA CYS A 206 -4.67 -29.75 1.60
C CYS A 206 -5.81 -29.65 0.58
N THR A 207 -5.57 -28.99 -0.55
CA THR A 207 -6.51 -28.93 -1.68
C THR A 207 -5.81 -29.42 -2.93
N GLN A 208 -6.44 -30.38 -3.61
CA GLN A 208 -5.95 -30.97 -4.85
C GLN A 208 -6.83 -30.56 -6.03
N PHE A 209 -6.20 -30.12 -7.10
CA PHE A 209 -6.83 -29.83 -8.39
C PHE A 209 -6.29 -30.80 -9.44
N THR A 210 -7.17 -31.33 -10.28
CA THR A 210 -6.79 -32.14 -11.42
C THR A 210 -7.60 -31.70 -12.64
N GLU A 211 -6.92 -31.41 -13.73
CA GLU A 211 -7.50 -31.01 -15.00
C GLU A 211 -7.07 -32.00 -16.08
N SER A 212 -8.02 -32.42 -16.92
CA SER A 212 -7.79 -33.30 -18.07
C SER A 212 -8.27 -32.61 -19.34
N PHE A 213 -7.43 -32.56 -20.37
CA PHE A 213 -7.75 -31.90 -21.63
C PHE A 213 -8.27 -32.92 -22.65
N ILE A 214 -9.49 -32.73 -23.13
CA ILE A 214 -10.09 -33.56 -24.18
C ILE A 214 -9.93 -32.83 -25.52
N HIS A 215 -9.06 -33.34 -26.39
CA HIS A 215 -8.93 -32.83 -27.75
C HIS A 215 -10.00 -33.45 -28.65
N LEU A 216 -10.97 -32.63 -29.06
CA LEU A 216 -11.94 -33.00 -30.10
C LEU A 216 -11.24 -32.89 -31.46
N ARG A 217 -11.27 -33.99 -32.23
CA ARG A 217 -10.76 -34.06 -33.61
C ARG A 217 -11.79 -33.57 -34.61
#